data_AF-A0A4Q7UJF2-F1
#
_entry.id   AF-A0A4Q7UJF2-F1
#
_cell.length_a   1.000
_cell.length_b   1.000
_cell.length_c   1.000
_cell.angle_alpha   90.00
_cell.angle_beta   90.00
_cell.angle_gamma   90.00
#
_symmetry.space_group_name_H-M   'P 1'
#
loop_
_entity.id
_entity.type
_entity.pdbx_description
1 polymer ?
#
loop_
_entity_poly.entity_id
_entity_poly.type
_entity_poly.pdbx_seq_one_letter_code
_entity_poly.pdbx_strand_id
1 'polypeptide(L)'
;MLTNIAVVALLLAPGEYLLARLRSSFARVKKAVDQAQVTADFAKKTAEDAARSLEDVRQTLIARQRNEHESELDIYRNMTRVPSRETMLHGLRHATESYVITSAGVRSPVWETSLHYRYLVDKPSVLEVRLETDDGEVISSHRWHDGTSAEDFYQELVLAVRHAGSDLGVGLNDPTESVQSLSEMLIEVTQLRSQELLGHRYSLRLIIERIDGWYYTEEHVVPADDLHYTIGIGRLDEVDWEEHLRLKGWRGAGTAIAFARRMYKTSELPTQSASGS
;
A
#
# COMPACT_ATOMS: atom_id res chain seq x y z
N MET A 1 -83.06 -70.78 26.80
CA MET A 1 -83.25 -69.34 26.49
C MET A 1 -82.15 -68.57 27.20
N LEU A 2 -81.32 -67.87 26.42
CA LEU A 2 -80.40 -66.80 26.85
C LEU A 2 -81.21 -65.70 27.57
N THR A 3 -80.73 -64.82 28.44
CA THR A 3 -79.53 -63.97 28.43
C THR A 3 -79.55 -63.11 29.71
N ASN A 4 -78.46 -62.38 29.99
CA ASN A 4 -78.32 -61.22 30.90
C ASN A 4 -77.71 -61.46 32.29
N ILE A 5 -76.43 -61.81 32.29
CA ILE A 5 -75.45 -61.36 33.30
C ILE A 5 -74.41 -60.54 32.53
N ALA A 6 -74.65 -59.25 32.30
CA ALA A 6 -73.69 -58.41 31.55
C ALA A 6 -73.76 -56.90 31.85
N VAL A 7 -74.29 -56.46 33.00
CA VAL A 7 -74.47 -55.00 33.25
C VAL A 7 -73.78 -54.46 34.51
N VAL A 8 -73.16 -55.29 35.38
CA VAL A 8 -72.64 -54.77 36.67
C VAL A 8 -71.11 -54.61 36.75
N ALA A 9 -70.34 -55.02 35.73
CA ALA A 9 -68.88 -54.97 35.79
C ALA A 9 -68.23 -53.67 35.25
N LEU A 10 -68.99 -52.65 34.83
CA LEU A 10 -68.44 -51.53 34.04
C LEU A 10 -68.31 -50.18 34.76
N LEU A 11 -68.56 -50.09 36.07
CA LEU A 11 -68.66 -48.78 36.75
C LEU A 11 -67.78 -48.55 37.99
N LEU A 12 -66.91 -49.47 38.38
CA LEU A 12 -65.98 -49.24 39.50
C LEU A 12 -64.53 -49.56 39.13
N ALA A 13 -63.90 -48.49 38.68
CA ALA A 13 -62.48 -48.14 38.63
C ALA A 13 -61.64 -48.51 37.38
N PRO A 14 -60.66 -47.66 36.98
CA PRO A 14 -60.24 -46.44 37.68
C PRO A 14 -60.13 -45.19 36.79
N GLY A 15 -60.76 -44.10 37.22
CA GLY A 15 -60.31 -42.75 36.85
C GLY A 15 -58.82 -42.53 37.17
N GLU A 16 -58.25 -43.29 38.11
CA GLU A 16 -56.81 -43.34 38.39
C GLU A 16 -55.98 -43.92 37.23
N TYR A 17 -56.52 -44.82 36.39
CA TYR A 17 -55.77 -45.38 35.26
C TYR A 17 -55.69 -44.37 34.11
N LEU A 18 -56.77 -43.63 33.86
CA LEU A 18 -56.80 -42.51 32.92
C LEU A 18 -55.92 -41.35 33.41
N LEU A 19 -55.98 -41.00 34.70
CA LEU A 19 -55.12 -39.98 35.30
C LEU A 19 -53.65 -40.39 35.37
N ALA A 20 -53.33 -41.66 35.64
CA ALA A 20 -51.96 -42.18 35.60
C ALA A 20 -51.41 -42.17 34.17
N ARG A 21 -52.24 -42.52 33.17
CA ARG A 21 -51.84 -42.46 31.76
C ARG A 21 -51.60 -41.01 31.32
N LEU A 22 -52.48 -40.07 31.67
CA LEU A 22 -52.30 -38.63 31.43
C LEU A 22 -51.07 -38.06 32.15
N ARG A 23 -50.83 -38.41 33.42
CA ARG A 23 -49.60 -38.03 34.15
C ARG A 23 -48.34 -38.61 33.49
N SER A 24 -48.39 -39.86 33.04
CA SER A 24 -47.26 -40.50 32.33
C SER A 24 -46.99 -39.86 30.97
N SER A 25 -48.02 -39.34 30.30
CA SER A 25 -47.93 -38.61 29.04
C SER A 25 -47.37 -37.21 29.26
N PHE A 26 -47.87 -36.48 30.26
CA PHE A 26 -47.33 -35.18 30.66
C PHE A 26 -45.88 -35.26 31.12
N ALA A 27 -45.51 -36.29 31.89
CA ALA A 27 -44.13 -36.52 32.31
C ALA A 27 -43.21 -36.82 31.12
N ARG A 28 -43.69 -37.55 30.10
CA ARG A 28 -42.95 -37.82 28.85
C ARG A 28 -42.81 -36.56 27.99
N VAL A 29 -43.86 -35.76 27.85
CA VAL A 29 -43.82 -34.49 27.12
C VAL A 29 -42.88 -33.51 27.82
N LYS A 30 -42.97 -33.38 29.15
CA LYS A 30 -42.06 -32.53 29.93
C LYS A 30 -40.60 -32.96 29.77
N LYS A 31 -40.33 -34.28 29.87
CA LYS A 31 -38.98 -34.82 29.67
C LYS A 31 -38.44 -34.59 28.25
N ALA A 32 -39.30 -34.65 27.23
CA ALA A 32 -38.94 -34.35 25.85
C ALA A 32 -38.68 -32.85 25.63
N VAL A 33 -39.46 -31.97 26.25
CA VAL A 33 -39.24 -30.51 26.24
C VAL A 33 -37.94 -30.16 26.96
N ASP A 34 -37.69 -30.72 28.14
CA ASP A 34 -36.46 -30.51 28.91
C ASP A 34 -35.23 -31.00 28.09
N GLN A 35 -35.33 -32.16 27.41
CA GLN A 35 -34.27 -32.65 26.53
C GLN A 35 -34.05 -31.78 25.29
N ALA A 36 -35.13 -31.29 24.67
CA ALA A 36 -35.03 -30.38 23.52
C ALA A 36 -34.39 -29.04 23.92
N GLN A 37 -34.72 -28.53 25.11
CA GLN A 37 -34.15 -27.30 25.65
C GLN A 37 -32.66 -27.46 25.98
N VAL A 38 -32.26 -28.56 26.60
CA VAL A 38 -30.83 -28.87 26.83
C VAL A 38 -30.05 -29.01 25.52
N THR A 39 -30.67 -29.60 24.49
CA THR A 39 -30.03 -29.75 23.17
C THR A 39 -29.91 -28.40 22.45
N ALA A 40 -30.92 -27.53 22.56
CA ALA A 40 -30.90 -26.19 22.01
C ALA A 40 -29.85 -25.31 22.72
N ASP A 41 -29.76 -25.36 24.05
CA ASP A 41 -28.77 -24.64 24.84
C ASP A 41 -27.34 -25.14 24.54
N PHE A 42 -27.16 -26.45 24.37
CA PHE A 42 -25.89 -27.03 23.94
C PHE A 42 -25.51 -26.58 22.53
N ALA A 43 -26.43 -26.65 21.56
CA ALA A 43 -26.19 -26.20 20.19
C ALA A 43 -25.88 -24.70 20.12
N LYS A 44 -26.57 -23.88 20.91
CA LYS A 44 -26.30 -22.44 21.04
C LYS A 44 -24.90 -22.19 21.59
N LYS A 45 -24.52 -22.88 22.67
CA LYS A 45 -23.18 -22.77 23.26
C LYS A 45 -22.08 -23.20 22.27
N THR A 46 -22.27 -24.31 21.56
CA THR A 46 -21.33 -24.77 20.53
C THR A 46 -21.22 -23.77 19.38
N ALA A 47 -22.34 -23.16 18.96
CA ALA A 47 -22.32 -22.11 17.94
C ALA A 47 -21.59 -20.84 18.41
N GLU A 48 -21.79 -20.43 19.66
CA GLU A 48 -21.07 -19.30 20.28
C GLU A 48 -19.57 -19.58 20.41
N ASP A 49 -19.19 -20.78 20.84
CA ASP A 49 -17.78 -21.20 20.96
C ASP A 49 -17.12 -21.29 19.58
N ALA A 50 -17.82 -21.81 18.56
CA ALA A 50 -17.36 -21.83 17.18
C ALA A 50 -17.22 -20.40 16.60
N ALA A 51 -18.17 -19.50 16.87
CA ALA A 51 -18.10 -18.11 16.44
C ALA A 51 -16.91 -17.37 17.08
N ARG A 52 -16.65 -17.59 18.37
CA ARG A 52 -15.46 -17.06 19.06
C ARG A 52 -14.18 -17.60 18.46
N SER A 53 -14.11 -18.92 18.22
CA SER A 53 -12.95 -19.54 17.58
C SER A 53 -12.69 -19.00 16.18
N LEU A 54 -13.74 -18.75 15.37
CA LEU A 54 -13.60 -18.13 14.06
C LEU A 54 -13.14 -16.67 14.14
N GLU A 55 -13.64 -15.92 15.13
CA GLU A 55 -13.21 -14.55 15.36
C GLU A 55 -11.73 -14.49 15.79
N ASP A 56 -11.29 -15.39 16.68
CA ASP A 56 -9.88 -15.49 17.10
C ASP A 56 -8.95 -15.81 15.92
N VAL A 57 -9.37 -16.75 15.05
CA VAL A 57 -8.65 -17.07 13.80
C VAL A 57 -8.59 -15.84 12.89
N ARG A 58 -9.71 -15.13 12.71
CA ARG A 58 -9.78 -13.92 11.88
C ARG A 58 -8.82 -12.84 12.39
N GLN A 59 -8.83 -12.56 13.69
CA GLN A 59 -7.93 -11.56 14.30
C GLN A 59 -6.47 -11.97 14.15
N THR A 60 -6.15 -13.25 14.34
CA THR A 60 -4.79 -13.77 14.16
C THR A 60 -4.31 -13.61 12.73
N LEU A 61 -5.16 -13.90 11.74
CA LEU A 61 -4.83 -13.72 10.32
C LEU A 61 -4.62 -12.24 9.96
N ILE A 62 -5.47 -11.34 10.44
CA ILE A 62 -5.33 -9.89 10.23
C ILE A 62 -4.02 -9.39 10.86
N ALA A 63 -3.72 -9.81 12.09
CA ALA A 63 -2.47 -9.44 12.77
C ALA A 63 -1.24 -9.93 12.00
N ARG A 64 -1.28 -11.16 11.49
CA ARG A 64 -0.20 -11.70 10.66
C ARG A 64 0.00 -10.89 9.39
N GLN A 65 -1.06 -10.56 8.65
CA GLN A 65 -0.96 -9.74 7.44
C GLN A 65 -0.40 -8.35 7.72
N ARG A 66 -0.82 -7.72 8.82
CA ARG A 66 -0.27 -6.43 9.26
C ARG A 66 1.21 -6.52 9.59
N ASN A 67 1.63 -7.58 10.29
CA ASN A 67 3.04 -7.77 10.64
C ASN A 67 3.90 -8.05 9.40
N GLU A 68 3.39 -8.82 8.43
CA GLU A 68 4.06 -9.06 7.14
C GLU A 68 4.26 -7.73 6.38
N HIS A 69 3.22 -6.90 6.31
CA HIS A 69 3.31 -5.59 5.67
C HIS A 69 4.25 -4.63 6.42
N GLU A 70 4.20 -4.60 7.75
CA GLU A 70 5.10 -3.75 8.54
C GLU A 70 6.56 -4.16 8.39
N SER A 71 6.83 -5.47 8.30
CA SER A 71 8.16 -6.01 8.03
C SER A 71 8.68 -5.60 6.66
N GLU A 72 7.79 -5.51 5.66
CA GLU A 72 8.11 -4.97 4.34
C GLU A 72 8.46 -3.47 4.41
N LEU A 73 7.68 -2.67 5.16
CA LEU A 73 7.99 -1.23 5.31
C LEU A 73 9.31 -0.99 6.06
N ASP A 74 9.66 -1.87 7.02
CA ASP A 74 10.94 -1.79 7.73
C ASP A 74 12.15 -1.96 6.81
N ILE A 75 12.01 -2.65 5.67
CA ILE A 75 13.07 -2.73 4.65
C ILE A 75 13.47 -1.32 4.19
N TYR A 76 12.48 -0.47 3.89
CA TYR A 76 12.71 0.90 3.44
C TYR A 76 13.18 1.82 4.56
N ARG A 77 12.65 1.67 5.78
CA ARG A 77 13.10 2.45 6.95
C ARG A 77 14.56 2.17 7.31
N ASN A 78 15.05 0.97 7.03
CA ASN A 78 16.44 0.61 7.29
C ASN A 78 17.42 1.36 6.38
N MET A 79 16.99 1.83 5.20
CA MET A 79 17.82 2.66 4.32
C MET A 79 18.29 3.95 5.01
N THR A 80 17.47 4.51 5.91
CA THR A 80 17.79 5.74 6.66
C THR A 80 18.29 5.46 8.07
N ARG A 81 17.74 4.46 8.77
CA ARG A 81 18.14 4.13 10.16
C ARG A 81 19.54 3.51 10.25
N VAL A 82 19.91 2.69 9.28
CA VAL A 82 21.20 2.00 9.22
C VAL A 82 21.75 2.15 7.80
N PRO A 83 22.20 3.36 7.43
CA PRO A 83 22.63 3.63 6.06
C PRO A 83 23.86 2.80 5.72
N SER A 84 23.70 1.88 4.78
CA SER A 84 24.78 1.08 4.24
C SER A 84 24.46 0.70 2.80
N ARG A 85 25.48 0.25 2.07
CA ARG A 85 25.30 -0.26 0.71
C ARG A 85 24.30 -1.41 0.67
N GLU A 86 24.35 -2.30 1.65
CA GLU A 86 23.50 -3.49 1.75
C GLU A 86 22.04 -3.12 2.01
N THR A 87 21.78 -2.18 2.93
CA THR A 87 20.41 -1.74 3.23
C THR A 87 19.80 -1.00 2.03
N MET A 88 20.58 -0.16 1.35
CA MET A 88 20.17 0.51 0.12
C MET A 88 19.88 -0.48 -1.01
N LEU A 89 20.79 -1.43 -1.26
CA LEU A 89 20.60 -2.47 -2.28
C LEU A 89 19.36 -3.33 -1.99
N HIS A 90 19.17 -3.74 -0.75
CA HIS A 90 18.03 -4.55 -0.36
C HIS A 90 16.70 -3.81 -0.58
N GLY A 91 16.62 -2.55 -0.13
CA GLY A 91 15.42 -1.72 -0.32
C GLY A 91 15.11 -1.44 -1.79
N LEU A 92 16.10 -1.02 -2.58
CA LEU A 92 15.90 -0.71 -3.99
C LEU A 92 15.53 -1.95 -4.82
N ARG A 93 16.12 -3.12 -4.51
CA ARG A 93 15.72 -4.37 -5.17
C ARG A 93 14.32 -4.77 -4.83
N HIS A 94 13.98 -4.78 -3.55
CA HIS A 94 12.63 -5.14 -3.12
C HIS A 94 11.59 -4.24 -3.77
N ALA A 95 11.85 -2.92 -3.85
CA ALA A 95 11.01 -1.96 -4.55
C ALA A 95 10.89 -2.24 -6.06
N THR A 96 12.00 -2.60 -6.72
CA THR A 96 12.01 -2.92 -8.16
C THR A 96 11.26 -4.23 -8.45
N GLU A 97 11.54 -5.30 -7.68
CA GLU A 97 10.89 -6.61 -7.80
C GLU A 97 9.38 -6.55 -7.51
N SER A 98 8.99 -5.65 -6.61
CA SER A 98 7.58 -5.38 -6.28
C SER A 98 6.91 -4.37 -7.22
N TYR A 99 7.60 -3.94 -8.29
CA TYR A 99 7.14 -2.95 -9.26
C TYR A 99 6.73 -1.60 -8.65
N VAL A 100 7.29 -1.23 -7.48
CA VAL A 100 7.11 0.10 -6.87
C VAL A 100 7.85 1.13 -7.72
N ILE A 101 9.11 0.86 -8.04
CA ILE A 101 9.98 1.72 -8.86
C ILE A 101 10.34 1.05 -10.18
N THR A 102 10.77 1.85 -11.15
CA THR A 102 11.26 1.36 -12.46
C THR A 102 12.56 0.55 -12.32
N SER A 103 12.75 -0.42 -13.22
CA SER A 103 14.02 -1.15 -13.36
C SER A 103 15.14 -0.30 -13.96
N ALA A 104 14.82 0.84 -14.59
CA ALA A 104 15.80 1.81 -15.07
C ALA A 104 16.46 2.64 -13.94
N GLY A 105 16.05 2.42 -12.69
CA GLY A 105 16.52 3.14 -11.52
C GLY A 105 15.64 4.34 -11.16
N VAL A 106 15.54 4.61 -9.86
CA VAL A 106 14.73 5.67 -9.27
C VAL A 106 15.55 6.94 -9.06
N ARG A 107 14.97 8.10 -9.34
CA ARG A 107 15.55 9.41 -9.09
C ARG A 107 15.08 9.93 -7.73
N SER A 108 15.96 10.67 -7.07
CA SER A 108 15.64 11.50 -5.91
C SER A 108 16.25 12.89 -6.11
N PRO A 109 15.49 13.97 -5.86
CA PRO A 109 16.00 15.32 -6.06
C PRO A 109 17.14 15.63 -5.11
N VAL A 110 18.11 16.40 -5.59
CA VAL A 110 19.12 17.06 -4.77
C VAL A 110 18.49 18.37 -4.29
N TRP A 111 18.35 18.51 -2.97
CA TRP A 111 17.65 19.62 -2.33
C TRP A 111 18.03 20.98 -2.91
N GLU A 112 17.02 21.81 -3.23
CA GLU A 112 17.17 23.19 -3.75
C GLU A 112 18.05 23.31 -5.01
N THR A 113 18.12 22.26 -5.85
CA THR A 113 18.82 22.29 -7.15
C THR A 113 17.97 21.67 -8.26
N SER A 114 18.42 21.79 -9.52
CA SER A 114 17.87 21.05 -10.66
C SER A 114 18.56 19.69 -10.91
N LEU A 115 19.30 19.20 -9.90
CA LEU A 115 20.05 17.95 -9.99
C LEU A 115 19.35 16.82 -9.26
N HIS A 116 19.64 15.60 -9.69
CA HIS A 116 18.95 14.41 -9.24
C HIS A 116 19.94 13.26 -9.06
N TYR A 117 19.82 12.53 -7.96
CA TYR A 117 20.50 11.26 -7.81
C TYR A 117 19.62 10.14 -8.38
N ARG A 118 20.05 9.50 -9.46
CA ARG A 118 19.47 8.24 -9.93
C ARG A 118 20.18 7.06 -9.31
N TYR A 119 19.45 6.25 -8.55
CA TYR A 119 19.93 5.00 -7.97
C TYR A 119 19.64 3.84 -8.92
N LEU A 120 20.69 3.22 -9.46
CA LEU A 120 20.60 2.08 -10.37
C LEU A 120 21.08 0.81 -9.69
N VAL A 121 20.30 -0.26 -9.86
CA VAL A 121 20.64 -1.61 -9.42
C VAL A 121 20.74 -2.52 -10.64
N ASP A 122 21.88 -2.45 -11.34
CA ASP A 122 22.10 -3.11 -12.63
C ASP A 122 22.43 -4.62 -12.49
N LYS A 123 22.99 -5.03 -11.34
CA LYS A 123 23.46 -6.40 -11.04
C LYS A 123 23.26 -6.75 -9.56
N PRO A 124 23.26 -8.05 -9.17
CA PRO A 124 22.98 -8.51 -7.80
C PRO A 124 23.97 -8.03 -6.72
N SER A 125 24.95 -7.18 -7.03
CA SER A 125 25.79 -6.54 -6.02
C SER A 125 26.26 -5.13 -6.38
N VAL A 126 25.77 -4.52 -7.46
CA VAL A 126 26.24 -3.19 -7.88
C VAL A 126 25.16 -2.15 -7.63
N LEU A 127 25.49 -1.18 -6.78
CA LEU A 127 24.73 0.06 -6.61
C LEU A 127 25.53 1.18 -7.29
N GLU A 128 24.96 1.76 -8.32
CA GLU A 128 25.51 2.93 -9.01
C GLU A 128 24.56 4.10 -8.77
N VAL A 129 25.11 5.25 -8.38
CA VAL A 129 24.37 6.50 -8.25
C VAL A 129 24.86 7.45 -9.33
N ARG A 130 23.94 7.89 -10.19
CA ARG A 130 24.22 8.90 -11.22
C ARG A 130 23.70 10.24 -10.76
N LEU A 131 24.48 11.29 -11.01
CA LEU A 131 24.02 12.65 -10.89
C LEU A 131 23.48 13.09 -12.25
N GLU A 132 22.21 13.45 -12.31
CA GLU A 132 21.48 13.77 -13.53
C GLU A 132 20.81 15.14 -13.45
N THR A 133 20.59 15.78 -14.59
CA THR A 133 19.74 16.98 -14.77
C THR A 133 18.25 16.59 -14.89
N ASP A 134 17.33 17.57 -14.84
CA ASP A 134 15.89 17.38 -15.07
C ASP A 134 15.56 16.48 -16.28
N ASP A 135 16.20 16.73 -17.43
CA ASP A 135 15.99 16.03 -18.70
C ASP A 135 16.71 14.67 -18.80
N GLY A 136 17.38 14.26 -17.72
CA GLY A 136 18.05 12.97 -17.58
C GLY A 136 19.43 12.90 -18.23
N GLU A 137 20.07 14.04 -18.50
CA GLU A 137 21.49 14.05 -18.89
C GLU A 137 22.35 13.66 -17.69
N VAL A 138 23.26 12.69 -17.91
CA VAL A 138 24.15 12.18 -16.86
C VAL A 138 25.38 13.08 -16.75
N ILE A 139 25.55 13.75 -15.61
CA ILE A 139 26.71 14.60 -15.29
C ILE A 139 27.87 13.75 -14.78
N SER A 140 27.59 12.81 -13.87
CA SER A 140 28.61 11.92 -13.30
C SER A 140 27.99 10.63 -12.76
N SER A 141 28.82 9.59 -12.59
CA SER A 141 28.41 8.28 -12.08
C SER A 141 29.37 7.81 -10.99
N HIS A 142 28.81 7.32 -9.89
CA HIS A 142 29.56 6.90 -8.70
C HIS A 142 29.09 5.51 -8.28
N ARG A 143 30.02 4.55 -8.20
CA ARG A 143 29.69 3.18 -7.76
C ARG A 143 29.98 3.03 -6.28
N TRP A 144 28.99 2.56 -5.53
CA TRP A 144 29.18 2.20 -4.14
C TRP A 144 29.88 0.84 -4.07
N HIS A 145 31.19 0.88 -3.87
CA HIS A 145 32.03 -0.31 -3.80
C HIS A 145 31.84 -1.06 -2.48
N ASP A 146 32.18 -2.35 -2.51
CA ASP A 146 32.21 -3.18 -1.31
C ASP A 146 33.32 -2.69 -0.37
N GLY A 147 33.00 -2.51 0.91
CA GLY A 147 33.92 -1.97 1.92
C GLY A 147 34.02 -0.44 1.99
N THR A 148 33.40 0.31 1.07
CA THR A 148 33.29 1.78 1.20
C THR A 148 32.22 2.12 2.23
N SER A 149 32.58 2.92 3.24
CA SER A 149 31.64 3.38 4.26
C SER A 149 30.55 4.27 3.64
N ALA A 150 29.40 4.38 4.29
CA ALA A 150 28.34 5.28 3.83
C ALA A 150 28.79 6.75 3.85
N GLU A 151 29.57 7.13 4.86
CA GLU A 151 30.12 8.48 5.02
C GLU A 151 31.02 8.86 3.84
N ASP A 152 31.96 7.98 3.47
CA ASP A 152 32.87 8.22 2.34
C ASP A 152 32.10 8.31 1.02
N PHE A 153 31.16 7.39 0.78
CA PHE A 153 30.36 7.41 -0.45
C PHE A 153 29.48 8.66 -0.56
N TYR A 154 28.82 9.06 0.52
CA TYR A 154 28.03 10.29 0.54
C TYR A 154 28.91 11.53 0.36
N GLN A 155 30.12 11.54 0.92
CA GLN A 155 31.08 12.62 0.66
C GLN A 155 31.49 12.70 -0.83
N GLU A 156 31.60 11.58 -1.53
CA GLU A 156 31.81 11.56 -2.99
C GLU A 156 30.64 12.20 -3.74
N LEU A 157 29.39 11.91 -3.35
CA LEU A 157 28.20 12.51 -3.96
C LEU A 157 28.13 14.03 -3.74
N VAL A 158 28.53 14.52 -2.56
CA VAL A 158 28.62 15.96 -2.27
C VAL A 158 29.66 16.63 -3.17
N LEU A 159 30.83 16.00 -3.35
CA LEU A 159 31.88 16.53 -4.23
C LEU A 159 31.41 16.54 -5.69
N ALA A 160 30.62 15.56 -6.12
CA ALA A 160 30.05 15.52 -7.46
C ALA A 160 29.10 16.71 -7.72
N VAL A 161 28.19 17.02 -6.79
CA VAL A 161 27.30 18.19 -6.87
C VAL A 161 28.10 19.50 -6.91
N ARG A 162 29.16 19.59 -6.11
CA ARG A 162 30.06 20.74 -6.12
C ARG A 162 30.78 20.90 -7.47
N HIS A 163 31.29 19.82 -8.04
CA HIS A 163 31.93 19.85 -9.35
C HIS A 163 30.95 20.19 -10.48
N ALA A 164 29.67 19.85 -10.33
CA ALA A 164 28.60 20.26 -11.23
C ALA A 164 28.23 21.75 -11.10
N GLY A 165 28.85 22.50 -10.18
CA GLY A 165 28.61 23.93 -10.00
C GLY A 165 27.30 24.26 -9.28
N SER A 166 26.64 23.27 -8.68
CA SER A 166 25.38 23.43 -7.94
C SER A 166 25.58 23.33 -6.43
N ASP A 167 26.76 23.73 -5.93
CA ASP A 167 27.06 23.75 -4.49
C ASP A 167 26.24 24.85 -3.80
N LEU A 168 25.41 24.47 -2.84
CA LEU A 168 24.64 25.41 -2.03
C LEU A 168 25.47 26.01 -0.89
N GLY A 169 26.65 25.45 -0.60
CA GLY A 169 27.53 25.86 0.48
C GLY A 169 27.65 24.82 1.59
N VAL A 170 28.36 25.18 2.65
CA VAL A 170 28.72 24.25 3.73
C VAL A 170 27.47 23.80 4.50
N GLY A 171 27.25 22.49 4.55
CA GLY A 171 26.15 21.87 5.31
C GLY A 171 24.79 21.93 4.63
N LEU A 172 24.70 22.44 3.41
CA LEU A 172 23.45 22.53 2.64
C LEU A 172 23.32 21.45 1.56
N ASN A 173 24.42 20.81 1.16
CA ASN A 173 24.37 19.61 0.32
C ASN A 173 24.34 18.37 1.21
N ASP A 174 23.15 17.97 1.66
CA ASP A 174 22.96 16.75 2.43
C ASP A 174 22.44 15.60 1.53
N PRO A 175 23.29 14.67 1.09
CA PRO A 175 22.85 13.54 0.26
C PRO A 175 21.96 12.56 1.03
N THR A 176 21.92 12.62 2.36
CA THR A 176 21.05 11.77 3.18
C THR A 176 19.60 12.23 3.11
N GLU A 177 19.34 13.51 2.82
CA GLU A 177 17.98 14.03 2.59
C GLU A 177 17.32 13.40 1.35
N SER A 178 18.09 13.20 0.28
CA SER A 178 17.61 12.50 -0.91
C SER A 178 17.29 11.03 -0.62
N VAL A 179 18.06 10.36 0.24
CA VAL A 179 17.79 8.98 0.68
C VAL A 179 16.56 8.92 1.59
N GLN A 180 16.40 9.90 2.47
CA GLN A 180 15.23 10.02 3.32
C GLN A 180 13.95 10.21 2.50
N SER A 181 13.95 11.19 1.58
CA SER A 181 12.81 11.46 0.69
C SER A 181 12.43 10.24 -0.15
N LEU A 182 13.44 9.50 -0.64
CA LEU A 182 13.25 8.24 -1.35
C LEU A 182 12.62 7.17 -0.45
N SER A 183 13.13 6.98 0.77
CA SER A 183 12.59 6.02 1.74
C SER A 183 11.13 6.34 2.09
N GLU A 184 10.82 7.61 2.36
CA GLU A 184 9.47 8.08 2.67
C GLU A 184 8.50 7.83 1.51
N MET A 185 8.91 8.15 0.28
CA MET A 185 8.14 7.84 -0.92
C MET A 185 7.88 6.33 -1.06
N LEU A 186 8.90 5.48 -0.88
CA LEU A 186 8.75 4.03 -1.00
C LEU A 186 7.77 3.47 0.04
N ILE A 187 7.82 3.97 1.28
CA ILE A 187 6.90 3.60 2.35
C ILE A 187 5.48 4.04 2.00
N GLU A 188 5.29 5.30 1.63
CA GLU A 188 3.97 5.87 1.29
C GLU A 188 3.32 5.09 0.15
N VAL A 189 4.05 4.89 -0.95
CA VAL A 189 3.53 4.18 -2.12
C VAL A 189 3.21 2.73 -1.78
N THR A 190 4.06 2.05 -1.00
CA THR A 190 3.81 0.65 -0.61
C THR A 190 2.56 0.53 0.25
N GLN A 191 2.32 1.48 1.16
CA GLN A 191 1.09 1.56 1.94
C GLN A 191 -0.15 1.82 1.07
N LEU A 192 -0.06 2.74 0.10
CA LEU A 192 -1.16 3.04 -0.81
C LEU A 192 -1.51 1.85 -1.71
N ARG A 193 -0.50 1.10 -2.19
CA ARG A 193 -0.67 -0.08 -3.04
C ARG A 193 -1.14 -1.32 -2.30
N SER A 194 -0.99 -1.38 -0.97
CA SER A 194 -1.47 -2.52 -0.18
C SER A 194 -3.00 -2.53 -0.03
N GLN A 195 -3.66 -1.39 -0.27
CA GLN A 195 -5.11 -1.22 -0.19
C GLN A 195 -5.77 -1.20 -1.58
N GLU A 196 -6.09 -2.38 -2.12
CA GLU A 196 -6.68 -2.52 -3.47
C GLU A 196 -7.94 -1.65 -3.69
N LEU A 197 -8.78 -1.51 -2.66
CA LEU A 197 -10.03 -0.74 -2.75
C LEU A 197 -9.82 0.76 -3.03
N LEU A 198 -8.63 1.29 -2.75
CA LEU A 198 -8.27 2.66 -3.09
C LEU A 198 -7.89 2.82 -4.58
N GLY A 199 -7.60 1.71 -5.28
CA GLY A 199 -7.36 1.70 -6.72
C GLY A 199 -5.97 2.19 -7.17
N HIS A 200 -5.08 2.53 -6.25
CA HIS A 200 -3.77 3.13 -6.57
C HIS A 200 -2.69 2.14 -7.01
N ARG A 201 -2.95 0.82 -6.90
CA ARG A 201 -1.96 -0.22 -7.24
C ARG A 201 -1.46 -0.12 -8.69
N TYR A 202 -2.33 0.33 -9.60
CA TYR A 202 -2.01 0.46 -11.02
C TYR A 202 -1.45 1.83 -11.40
N SER A 203 -1.87 2.92 -10.74
CA SER A 203 -1.39 4.27 -11.04
C SER A 203 -0.05 4.58 -10.37
N LEU A 204 0.20 4.02 -9.18
CA LEU A 204 1.45 4.16 -8.42
C LEU A 204 2.29 2.89 -8.54
N ARG A 205 2.77 2.60 -9.75
CA ARG A 205 3.75 1.54 -10.02
C ARG A 205 4.83 2.08 -10.91
N LEU A 206 5.99 1.43 -10.92
CA LEU A 206 7.10 1.78 -11.81
C LEU A 206 7.45 3.27 -11.70
N ILE A 207 7.51 3.77 -10.47
CA ILE A 207 7.85 5.16 -10.17
C ILE A 207 9.30 5.43 -10.59
N ILE A 208 9.47 6.52 -11.31
CA ILE A 208 10.76 7.08 -11.69
C ILE A 208 11.19 8.09 -10.62
N GLU A 209 10.28 8.95 -10.17
CA GLU A 209 10.59 10.02 -9.22
C GLU A 209 9.34 10.53 -8.50
N ARG A 210 9.52 11.14 -7.32
CA ARG A 210 8.55 12.05 -6.70
C ARG A 210 9.22 13.40 -6.43
N ILE A 211 8.61 14.48 -6.93
CA ILE A 211 9.06 15.85 -6.68
C ILE A 211 7.85 16.78 -6.49
N ASP A 212 7.93 17.69 -5.53
CA ASP A 212 6.91 18.72 -5.25
C ASP A 212 5.46 18.22 -5.13
N GLY A 213 5.28 17.03 -4.55
CA GLY A 213 3.95 16.43 -4.39
C GLY A 213 3.39 15.81 -5.68
N TRP A 214 4.25 15.47 -6.64
CA TRP A 214 3.88 14.76 -7.86
C TRP A 214 4.71 13.49 -8.04
N TYR A 215 4.04 12.42 -8.42
CA TYR A 215 4.62 11.15 -8.81
C TYR A 215 4.77 11.09 -10.33
N TYR A 216 5.97 10.69 -10.76
CA TYR A 216 6.31 10.48 -12.16
C TYR A 216 6.61 9.00 -12.34
N THR A 217 5.83 8.31 -13.15
CA THR A 217 5.93 6.85 -13.38
C THR A 217 6.33 6.56 -14.80
N GLU A 218 6.45 5.29 -15.20
CA GLU A 218 6.65 4.96 -16.62
C GLU A 218 5.44 5.24 -17.51
N GLU A 219 4.24 5.41 -16.95
CA GLU A 219 2.99 5.53 -17.74
C GLU A 219 2.20 6.82 -17.45
N HIS A 220 2.33 7.37 -16.24
CA HIS A 220 1.50 8.45 -15.71
C HIS A 220 2.29 9.50 -14.94
N VAL A 221 1.74 10.71 -14.93
CA VAL A 221 2.00 11.79 -13.97
C VAL A 221 0.80 11.88 -13.02
N VAL A 222 1.04 11.79 -11.72
CA VAL A 222 -0.01 11.65 -10.69
C VAL A 222 0.28 12.61 -9.53
N PRO A 223 -0.65 13.51 -9.14
CA PRO A 223 -0.46 14.36 -7.97
C PRO A 223 -0.68 13.54 -6.69
N ALA A 224 0.14 13.79 -5.67
CA ALA A 224 0.03 13.13 -4.37
C ALA A 224 -1.26 13.49 -3.63
N ASP A 225 -1.77 14.71 -3.82
CA ASP A 225 -2.99 15.20 -3.18
C ASP A 225 -4.29 14.65 -3.81
N ASP A 226 -4.23 14.12 -5.04
CA ASP A 226 -5.38 13.53 -5.75
C ASP A 226 -4.96 12.34 -6.62
N LEU A 227 -4.69 11.22 -5.94
CA LEU A 227 -4.20 9.98 -6.55
C LEU A 227 -5.17 9.31 -7.55
N HIS A 228 -6.42 9.78 -7.64
CA HIS A 228 -7.40 9.31 -8.62
C HIS A 228 -7.24 9.99 -9.98
N TYR A 229 -6.54 11.12 -10.01
CA TYR A 229 -6.33 11.87 -11.22
C TYR A 229 -4.99 11.51 -11.85
N THR A 230 -5.03 10.87 -13.01
CA THR A 230 -3.82 10.46 -13.72
C THR A 230 -3.72 11.15 -15.08
N ILE A 231 -2.53 11.61 -15.42
CA ILE A 231 -2.21 12.17 -16.73
C ILE A 231 -1.29 11.17 -17.41
N GLY A 232 -1.79 10.46 -18.42
CA GLY A 232 -0.95 9.54 -19.20
C GLY A 232 0.16 10.31 -19.91
N ILE A 233 1.39 9.79 -19.90
CA ILE A 233 2.55 10.46 -20.51
C ILE A 233 2.33 10.75 -21.99
N GLY A 234 1.73 9.81 -22.73
CA GLY A 234 1.38 9.99 -24.15
C GLY A 234 0.35 11.10 -24.40
N ARG A 235 -0.25 11.67 -23.35
CA ARG A 235 -1.26 12.73 -23.42
C ARG A 235 -0.73 14.09 -23.00
N LEU A 236 0.53 14.20 -22.57
CA LEU A 236 1.12 15.45 -22.05
C LEU A 236 1.08 16.62 -23.06
N ASP A 237 0.97 16.30 -24.35
CA ASP A 237 0.95 17.28 -25.44
C ASP A 237 -0.45 17.42 -26.08
N GLU A 238 -1.49 16.74 -25.56
CA GLU A 238 -2.84 16.79 -26.16
C GLU A 238 -3.59 18.10 -25.86
N VAL A 239 -3.35 18.68 -24.69
CA VAL A 239 -4.07 19.85 -24.17
C VAL A 239 -3.12 20.76 -23.39
N ASP A 240 -3.54 22.01 -23.19
CA ASP A 240 -2.94 22.90 -22.20
C ASP A 240 -3.28 22.42 -20.79
N TRP A 241 -2.51 21.44 -20.32
CA TRP A 241 -2.66 20.84 -18.99
C TRP A 241 -2.46 21.88 -17.90
N GLU A 242 -1.54 22.82 -18.10
CA GLU A 242 -1.25 23.88 -17.15
C GLU A 242 -2.48 24.73 -16.89
N GLU A 243 -3.15 25.21 -17.94
CA GLU A 243 -4.40 25.96 -17.81
C GLU A 243 -5.52 25.08 -17.27
N HIS A 244 -5.65 23.84 -17.77
CA HIS A 244 -6.69 22.91 -17.34
C HIS A 244 -6.64 22.62 -15.83
N LEU A 245 -5.45 22.40 -15.29
CA LEU A 245 -5.24 22.08 -13.87
C LEU A 245 -5.29 23.34 -13.01
N ARG A 246 -4.82 24.48 -13.52
CA ARG A 246 -4.97 25.78 -12.86
C ARG A 246 -6.44 26.12 -12.61
N LEU A 247 -7.32 25.88 -13.59
CA LEU A 247 -8.76 26.09 -13.47
C LEU A 247 -9.42 25.18 -12.41
N LYS A 248 -8.78 24.05 -12.09
CA LYS A 248 -9.20 23.14 -11.00
C LYS A 248 -8.60 23.49 -9.64
N GLY A 249 -7.80 24.56 -9.57
CA GLY A 249 -7.21 25.05 -8.32
C GLY A 249 -5.90 24.38 -7.92
N TRP A 250 -5.27 23.62 -8.82
CA TRP A 250 -4.04 22.89 -8.51
C TRP A 250 -2.83 23.81 -8.58
N ARG A 251 -2.35 24.24 -7.41
CA ARG A 251 -1.16 25.07 -7.28
C ARG A 251 0.08 24.20 -7.52
N GLY A 252 0.96 24.61 -8.42
CA GLY A 252 2.18 23.87 -8.78
C GLY A 252 2.06 22.96 -10.01
N ALA A 253 0.85 22.74 -10.53
CA ALA A 253 0.64 21.91 -11.73
C ALA A 253 1.43 22.39 -12.95
N GLY A 254 1.55 23.71 -13.15
CA GLY A 254 2.34 24.26 -14.26
C GLY A 254 3.81 23.82 -14.22
N THR A 255 4.43 23.88 -13.03
CA THR A 255 5.81 23.43 -12.83
C THR A 255 5.94 21.93 -13.06
N ALA A 256 5.02 21.14 -12.50
CA ALA A 256 5.03 19.68 -12.61
C ALA A 256 4.87 19.18 -14.05
N ILE A 257 3.96 19.79 -14.82
CA ILE A 257 3.73 19.44 -16.23
C ILE A 257 4.94 19.84 -17.08
N ALA A 258 5.49 21.04 -16.89
CA ALA A 258 6.68 21.48 -17.60
C ALA A 258 7.88 20.55 -17.29
N PHE A 259 8.04 20.14 -16.03
CA PHE A 259 9.05 19.15 -15.63
C PHE A 259 8.80 17.80 -16.31
N ALA A 260 7.56 17.29 -16.31
CA ALA A 260 7.19 16.05 -16.99
C ALA A 260 7.60 16.07 -18.47
N ARG A 261 7.27 17.15 -19.21
CA ARG A 261 7.60 17.26 -20.63
C ARG A 261 9.11 17.20 -20.87
N ARG A 262 9.91 17.90 -20.05
CA ARG A 262 11.39 17.82 -20.11
C ARG A 262 11.89 16.40 -19.85
N MET A 263 11.42 15.78 -18.77
CA MET A 263 11.86 14.45 -18.35
C MET A 263 11.52 13.35 -19.38
N TYR A 264 10.30 13.37 -19.92
CA TYR A 264 9.84 12.39 -20.91
C TYR A 264 10.18 12.78 -22.36
N LYS A 265 10.83 13.93 -22.58
CA LYS A 265 11.19 14.45 -23.90
C LYS A 265 9.98 14.57 -24.85
N THR A 266 8.84 14.99 -24.31
CA THR A 266 7.64 15.28 -25.10
C THR A 266 7.71 16.73 -25.60
N SER A 267 7.02 17.04 -26.71
CA SER A 267 7.17 18.34 -27.35
C SER A 267 6.39 19.40 -26.58
N GLU A 268 7.03 20.52 -26.22
CA GLU A 268 6.27 21.67 -25.70
C GLU A 268 5.27 22.12 -26.78
N LEU A 269 3.98 22.15 -26.43
CA LEU A 269 2.97 22.76 -27.29
C LEU A 269 3.42 24.19 -27.61
N PRO A 270 3.32 24.65 -28.87
CA PRO A 270 3.62 26.03 -29.20
C PRO A 270 2.69 26.92 -28.38
N THR A 271 3.26 27.58 -27.37
CA THR A 271 2.59 28.60 -26.58
C THR A 271 1.87 29.52 -27.56
N GLN A 272 0.53 29.55 -27.54
CA GLN A 272 -0.22 30.48 -28.36
C GLN A 272 0.18 31.87 -27.89
N SER A 273 1.15 32.46 -28.58
CA SER A 273 1.47 33.87 -28.45
C SER A 273 0.15 34.63 -28.53
N ALA A 274 -0.13 35.38 -27.45
CA ALA A 274 -1.32 36.21 -27.33
C ALA A 274 -1.42 37.10 -28.58
N SER A 275 -2.31 36.71 -29.50
CA SER A 275 -2.80 37.59 -30.54
C SER A 275 -3.91 38.43 -29.91
N GLY A 276 -3.55 39.65 -29.54
CA GLY A 276 -4.43 40.65 -28.91
C GLY A 276 -3.60 41.47 -27.92
N SER A 277 -3.04 42.62 -28.28
CA SER A 277 -3.72 43.78 -28.87
C SER A 277 -2.74 44.63 -29.68
#